data_AF-A0A7J4ERE4-F1
#
_entry.id   AF-A0A7J4ERE4-F1
#
_cell.length_a   1.000
_cell.length_b   1.000
_cell.length_c   1.000
_cell.angle_alpha   90.00
_cell.angle_beta   90.00
_cell.angle_gamma   90.00
#
_symmetry.space_group_name_H-M   'P 1'
#
loop_
_entity.id
_entity.type
_entity.pdbx_description
1 polymer ?
#
loop_
_entity_poly.entity_id
_entity_poly.type
_entity_poly.pdbx_seq_one_letter_code
_entity_poly.pdbx_strand_id
1 'polypeptide(L)'
;MKDNETKQKFIELRAKGLSFDKISNELNVSKQTLINWQSEFLEEIANLKAVELEALYEQFYLQKRDRIERFGKLLDRLHNEIEHRDLSALETGKLIDLYLKVYSNAVAELATLNFKDEQDLKTDKLTRQYLKTLQRECKSH
;
A
#
# COMPACT_ATOMS: atom_id res chain seq x y z
N MET A 1 40.69 -14.83 10.22
CA MET A 1 39.46 -14.52 9.46
C MET A 1 38.32 -15.26 10.14
N LYS A 2 37.21 -14.59 10.49
CA LYS A 2 35.99 -15.31 10.86
C LYS A 2 35.38 -15.89 9.59
N ASP A 3 34.77 -17.07 9.73
CA ASP A 3 34.24 -17.85 8.63
C ASP A 3 33.06 -17.12 7.94
N ASN A 4 32.97 -17.25 6.62
CA ASN A 4 31.93 -16.61 5.81
C ASN A 4 30.53 -17.06 6.26
N GLU A 5 30.41 -18.30 6.75
CA GLU A 5 29.19 -18.84 7.34
C GLU A 5 28.73 -18.07 8.58
N THR A 6 29.65 -17.59 9.42
CA THR A 6 29.28 -16.84 10.64
C THR A 6 28.69 -15.47 10.29
N LYS A 7 29.24 -14.81 9.26
CA LYS A 7 28.70 -13.55 8.74
C LYS A 7 27.32 -13.75 8.11
N GLN A 8 27.14 -14.83 7.34
CA GLN A 8 25.84 -15.19 6.79
C GLN A 8 24.80 -15.44 7.89
N LYS A 9 25.18 -16.17 8.94
CA LYS A 9 24.31 -16.42 10.10
C LYS A 9 23.92 -15.14 10.82
N PHE A 10 24.84 -14.19 10.95
CA PHE A 10 24.54 -12.87 11.49
C PHE A 10 23.47 -12.14 10.66
N ILE A 11 23.60 -12.15 9.33
CA ILE A 11 22.63 -11.51 8.41
C ILE A 11 21.24 -12.13 8.61
N GLU A 12 21.14 -13.47 8.63
CA GLU A 12 19.88 -14.20 8.86
C GLU A 12 19.23 -13.82 10.20
N LEU A 13 19.99 -13.86 11.30
CA LEU A 13 19.48 -13.57 12.64
C LEU A 13 19.06 -12.10 12.79
N ARG A 14 19.80 -11.17 12.17
CA ARG A 14 19.43 -9.75 12.16
C ARG A 14 18.21 -9.47 11.31
N ALA A 15 18.04 -10.18 10.20
CA ALA A 15 16.86 -10.05 9.36
C ALA A 15 15.59 -10.51 10.09
N LYS A 16 15.70 -11.57 10.90
CA LYS A 16 14.65 -12.05 11.81
C LYS A 16 14.39 -11.12 13.02
N GLY A 17 15.14 -10.02 13.14
CA GLY A 17 14.93 -9.01 14.18
C GLY A 17 15.56 -9.33 15.55
N LEU A 18 16.47 -10.32 15.65
CA LEU A 18 17.14 -10.60 16.92
C LEU A 18 18.06 -9.45 17.35
N SER A 19 18.18 -9.26 18.68
CA SER A 19 19.06 -8.25 19.27
C SER A 19 20.53 -8.67 19.17
N PHE A 20 21.43 -7.68 19.16
CA PHE A 20 22.87 -7.94 19.18
C PHE A 20 23.30 -8.81 20.36
N ASP A 21 22.63 -8.68 21.51
CA ASP A 21 22.93 -9.46 22.71
C ASP A 21 22.67 -10.95 22.50
N LYS A 22 21.51 -11.30 21.92
CA LYS A 22 21.17 -12.69 21.61
C LYS A 22 22.15 -13.27 20.59
N ILE A 23 22.46 -12.51 19.54
CA ILE A 23 23.35 -12.96 18.47
C ILE A 23 24.80 -13.07 18.95
N SER A 24 25.22 -12.18 19.84
CA SER A 24 26.56 -12.19 20.45
C SER A 24 26.79 -13.47 21.24
N ASN A 25 25.79 -13.89 22.02
CA ASN A 25 25.81 -15.14 22.77
C ASN A 25 25.74 -16.36 21.84
N GLU A 26 24.93 -16.30 20.79
CA GLU A 26 24.71 -17.43 19.86
C GLU A 26 25.93 -17.70 18.96
N LEU A 27 26.54 -16.65 18.41
CA LEU A 27 27.68 -16.76 17.50
C LEU A 27 29.04 -16.69 18.22
N ASN A 28 29.04 -16.48 19.54
CA ASN A 28 30.24 -16.21 20.35
C ASN A 28 31.12 -15.10 19.76
N VAL A 29 30.48 -13.97 19.40
CA VAL A 29 31.11 -12.82 18.76
C VAL A 29 30.85 -11.57 19.60
N SER A 30 31.87 -10.72 19.81
CA SER A 30 31.70 -9.47 20.54
C SER A 30 30.68 -8.53 19.88
N LYS A 31 29.91 -7.81 20.69
CA LYS A 31 28.91 -6.82 20.20
C LYS A 31 29.53 -5.78 19.25
N GLN A 32 30.74 -5.31 19.54
CA GLN A 32 31.45 -4.37 18.66
C GLN A 32 31.66 -4.94 17.25
N THR A 33 31.98 -6.23 17.13
CA THR A 33 32.11 -6.89 15.83
C THR A 33 30.78 -6.92 15.09
N LEU A 34 29.68 -7.22 15.79
CA LEU A 34 28.34 -7.26 15.20
C LEU A 34 27.87 -5.87 14.73
N ILE A 35 28.25 -4.81 15.45
CA ILE A 35 27.98 -3.42 15.02
C ILE A 35 28.72 -3.11 13.72
N ASN A 36 29.98 -3.50 13.60
CA ASN A 36 30.73 -3.31 12.36
C ASN A 36 30.10 -4.09 11.19
N TRP A 37 29.69 -5.34 11.44
CA TRP A 37 28.98 -6.15 10.43
C TRP A 37 27.59 -5.59 10.08
N GLN A 38 26.90 -4.94 11.02
CA GLN A 38 25.63 -4.28 10.73
C GLN A 38 25.80 -3.16 9.69
N SER A 39 26.92 -2.43 9.76
CA SER A 39 27.25 -1.40 8.76
C SER A 39 27.71 -2.02 7.44
N GLU A 40 28.49 -3.11 7.51
CA GLU A 40 29.00 -3.84 6.32
C GLU A 40 27.86 -4.48 5.51
N PHE A 41 26.87 -5.08 6.17
CA PHE A 41 25.78 -5.85 5.54
C PHE A 41 24.42 -5.19 5.62
N LEU A 42 24.39 -3.85 5.64
CA LEU A 42 23.15 -3.10 5.85
C LEU A 42 22.11 -3.39 4.76
N GLU A 43 22.55 -3.48 3.50
CA GLU A 43 21.69 -3.75 2.36
C GLU A 43 21.16 -5.18 2.35
N GLU A 44 22.01 -6.19 2.58
CA GLU A 44 21.58 -7.59 2.63
C GLU A 44 20.59 -7.84 3.76
N ILE A 45 20.85 -7.27 4.94
CA ILE A 45 19.92 -7.34 6.07
C ILE A 45 18.58 -6.66 5.72
N ALA A 46 18.60 -5.50 5.06
CA ALA A 46 17.39 -4.79 4.68
C ALA A 46 16.56 -5.58 3.64
N ASN A 47 17.22 -6.15 2.63
CA ASN A 47 16.56 -6.97 1.61
C ASN A 47 15.96 -8.24 2.22
N LEU A 48 16.71 -8.94 3.08
CA LEU A 48 16.20 -10.15 3.73
C LEU A 48 15.06 -9.83 4.70
N LYS A 49 15.09 -8.67 5.39
CA LYS A 49 13.95 -8.19 6.19
C LYS A 49 12.70 -7.96 5.35
N ALA A 50 12.85 -7.41 4.14
CA ALA A 50 11.72 -7.21 3.25
C ALA A 50 11.09 -8.55 2.84
N VAL A 51 11.91 -9.55 2.53
CA VAL A 51 11.45 -10.92 2.22
C VAL A 51 10.74 -11.57 3.42
N GLU A 52 11.33 -11.49 4.62
CA GLU A 52 10.70 -12.04 5.83
C GLU A 52 9.36 -11.33 6.15
N LEU A 53 9.30 -10.02 5.94
CA LEU A 53 8.07 -9.25 6.12
C LEU A 53 7.00 -9.62 5.08
N GLU A 54 7.40 -9.82 3.84
CA GLU A 54 6.50 -10.28 2.76
C GLU A 54 5.94 -11.66 3.08
N ALA A 55 6.77 -12.59 3.55
CA ALA A 55 6.36 -13.92 3.98
C ALA A 55 5.39 -13.86 5.17
N LEU A 56 5.61 -12.97 6.15
CA LEU A 56 4.66 -12.73 7.24
C LEU A 56 3.32 -12.18 6.73
N TYR A 57 3.35 -11.23 5.80
CA TYR A 57 2.13 -10.72 5.19
C TYR A 57 1.36 -11.82 4.44
N GLU A 58 2.04 -12.70 3.73
CA GLU A 58 1.41 -13.85 3.09
C GLU A 58 0.81 -14.82 4.12
N GLN A 59 1.57 -15.18 5.16
CA GLN A 59 1.13 -16.08 6.23
C GLN A 59 -0.16 -15.60 6.92
N PHE A 60 -0.27 -14.29 7.17
CA PHE A 60 -1.43 -13.70 7.85
C PHE A 60 -2.48 -13.14 6.88
N TYR A 61 -2.36 -13.43 5.58
CA TYR A 61 -3.22 -12.89 4.52
C TYR A 61 -3.31 -11.37 4.58
N LEU A 62 -2.29 -10.69 5.08
CA LEU A 62 -2.24 -9.24 5.20
C LEU A 62 -1.70 -8.58 3.94
N GLN A 63 -1.51 -9.31 2.85
CA GLN A 63 -1.18 -8.69 1.57
C GLN A 63 -2.29 -7.72 1.15
N LYS A 64 -1.91 -6.65 0.43
CA LYS A 64 -2.86 -5.59 0.03
C LYS A 64 -4.06 -6.18 -0.70
N ARG A 65 -3.83 -7.17 -1.58
CA ARG A 65 -4.86 -7.90 -2.33
C ARG A 65 -5.86 -8.60 -1.38
N ASP A 66 -5.36 -9.40 -0.45
CA ASP A 66 -6.20 -10.16 0.49
C ASP A 66 -7.06 -9.25 1.36
N ARG A 67 -6.50 -8.11 1.80
CA ARG A 67 -7.27 -7.12 2.56
C ARG A 67 -8.39 -6.51 1.71
N ILE A 68 -8.09 -6.12 0.46
CA ILE A 68 -9.11 -5.57 -0.46
C ILE A 68 -10.22 -6.59 -0.71
N GLU A 69 -9.87 -7.85 -0.97
CA GLU A 69 -10.85 -8.91 -1.20
C GLU A 69 -11.74 -9.14 0.02
N ARG A 70 -11.14 -9.21 1.23
CA ARG A 70 -11.90 -9.36 2.48
C ARG A 70 -12.82 -8.17 2.74
N PHE A 71 -12.35 -6.94 2.52
CA PHE A 71 -13.20 -5.76 2.65
C PHE A 71 -14.31 -5.75 1.62
N GLY A 72 -14.05 -6.10 0.37
CA GLY A 72 -15.07 -6.22 -0.67
C GLY A 72 -16.18 -7.21 -0.28
N LYS A 73 -15.80 -8.43 0.14
CA LYS A 73 -16.76 -9.44 0.62
C LYS A 73 -17.56 -8.97 1.83
N LEU A 74 -16.93 -8.25 2.76
CA LEU A 74 -17.61 -7.73 3.94
C LEU A 74 -18.59 -6.61 3.58
N LEU A 75 -18.17 -5.68 2.73
CA LEU A 75 -19.02 -4.59 2.23
C LEU A 75 -20.23 -5.13 1.49
N ASP A 76 -20.04 -6.14 0.62
CA ASP A 76 -21.12 -6.81 -0.08
C ASP A 76 -22.12 -7.46 0.88
N ARG A 77 -21.64 -8.19 1.90
CA ARG A 77 -22.51 -8.77 2.94
C ARG A 77 -23.29 -7.71 3.71
N LEU A 78 -22.65 -6.61 4.09
CA LEU A 78 -23.28 -5.51 4.81
C LEU A 78 -24.31 -4.80 3.93
N HIS A 79 -23.98 -4.58 2.66
CA HIS A 79 -24.88 -3.99 1.68
C HIS A 79 -26.14 -4.85 1.52
N ASN A 80 -25.98 -6.15 1.28
CA ASN A 80 -27.10 -7.09 1.17
C ASN A 80 -27.99 -7.10 2.41
N GLU A 81 -27.43 -7.15 3.62
CA GLU A 81 -28.21 -7.07 4.87
C GLU A 81 -28.99 -5.75 4.98
N ILE A 82 -28.38 -4.62 4.60
CA ILE A 82 -29.04 -3.31 4.65
C ILE A 82 -30.16 -3.23 3.61
N GLU A 83 -29.96 -3.74 2.39
CA GLU A 83 -30.99 -3.74 1.33
C GLU A 83 -32.24 -4.53 1.71
N HIS A 84 -32.08 -5.62 2.46
CA HIS A 84 -33.21 -6.48 2.86
C HIS A 84 -33.89 -6.01 4.15
N ARG A 85 -33.33 -5.04 4.87
CA ARG A 85 -33.95 -4.52 6.10
C ARG A 85 -35.14 -3.63 5.78
N ASP A 86 -36.20 -3.82 6.56
CA ASP A 86 -37.35 -2.95 6.51
C ASP A 86 -37.00 -1.57 7.08
N LEU A 87 -37.05 -0.55 6.22
CA LEU A 87 -36.79 0.84 6.58
C LEU A 87 -37.93 1.46 7.40
N SER A 88 -39.11 0.82 7.46
CA SER A 88 -40.24 1.29 8.27
C SER A 88 -39.93 1.26 9.78
N ALA A 89 -38.97 0.43 10.20
CA ALA A 89 -38.52 0.32 11.58
C ALA A 89 -37.54 1.44 12.00
N LEU A 90 -37.12 2.30 11.07
CA LEU A 90 -36.23 3.42 11.37
C LEU A 90 -37.03 4.64 11.86
N GLU A 91 -36.49 5.37 12.83
CA GLU A 91 -37.03 6.66 13.22
C GLU A 91 -37.03 7.63 12.03
N THR A 92 -38.12 8.39 11.85
CA THR A 92 -38.31 9.30 10.71
C THR A 92 -37.13 10.26 10.51
N GLY A 93 -36.56 10.79 11.60
CA GLY A 93 -35.38 11.65 11.53
C GLY A 93 -34.16 10.94 10.94
N LYS A 94 -33.93 9.68 11.33
CA LYS A 94 -32.83 8.87 10.79
C LYS A 94 -33.04 8.54 9.31
N LEU A 95 -34.28 8.29 8.90
CA LEU A 95 -34.64 8.03 7.52
C LEU A 95 -34.36 9.25 6.63
N ILE A 96 -34.73 10.45 7.09
CA ILE A 96 -34.46 11.71 6.38
C ILE A 96 -32.95 11.97 6.27
N ASP A 97 -32.19 11.74 7.35
CA ASP A 97 -30.72 11.89 7.34
C ASP A 97 -30.06 10.97 6.31
N LEU A 98 -30.50 9.71 6.22
CA LEU A 98 -29.98 8.75 5.25
C LEU A 98 -30.35 9.18 3.82
N TYR A 99 -31.59 9.61 3.60
CA TYR A 99 -32.05 10.11 2.30
C TYR A 99 -31.18 11.28 1.82
N LEU A 100 -30.95 12.29 2.66
CA LEU A 100 -30.17 13.47 2.29
C LEU A 100 -28.70 13.11 1.95
N LYS A 101 -28.10 12.18 2.71
CA LYS A 101 -26.72 11.70 2.46
C LYS A 101 -26.59 10.93 1.14
N VAL A 102 -27.53 10.03 0.87
CA VAL A 102 -27.55 9.28 -0.39
C VAL A 102 -27.76 10.23 -1.56
N TYR A 103 -28.71 11.16 -1.43
CA TYR A 103 -28.98 12.17 -2.45
C TYR A 103 -27.76 13.06 -2.73
N SER A 104 -27.08 13.57 -1.70
CA SER A 104 -25.87 14.38 -1.91
C SER A 104 -24.74 13.61 -2.60
N ASN A 105 -24.56 12.33 -2.25
CA ASN A 105 -23.54 11.49 -2.89
C ASN A 105 -23.88 11.22 -4.36
N ALA A 106 -25.15 10.92 -4.67
CA ALA A 106 -25.60 10.73 -6.05
C ALA A 106 -25.41 11.99 -6.89
N VAL A 107 -25.74 13.18 -6.36
CA VAL A 107 -25.51 14.45 -7.04
C VAL A 107 -24.01 14.69 -7.29
N ALA A 108 -23.15 14.37 -6.31
CA ALA A 108 -21.70 14.50 -6.47
C ALA A 108 -21.15 13.58 -7.57
N GLU A 109 -21.59 12.31 -7.61
CA GLU A 109 -21.19 11.38 -8.68
C GLU A 109 -21.66 11.86 -10.06
N LEU A 110 -22.90 12.31 -10.19
CA LEU A 110 -23.42 12.87 -11.44
C LEU A 110 -22.63 14.11 -11.89
N ALA A 111 -22.21 14.97 -10.96
CA ALA A 111 -21.40 16.14 -11.26
C ALA A 111 -19.97 15.80 -11.73
N THR A 112 -19.44 14.63 -11.38
CA THR A 112 -18.12 14.17 -11.87
C THR A 112 -18.14 13.67 -13.30
N LEU A 113 -19.32 13.37 -13.87
CA LEU A 113 -19.49 13.02 -15.28
C LEU A 113 -19.46 14.28 -16.15
N ASN A 114 -18.28 14.88 -16.31
CA ASN A 114 -18.08 15.95 -17.29
C ASN A 114 -17.98 15.35 -18.70
N PHE A 115 -19.06 15.48 -19.46
CA PHE A 115 -19.00 15.30 -20.91
C PHE A 115 -18.16 16.42 -21.50
N LYS A 116 -16.99 16.09 -22.05
CA LYS A 116 -16.15 17.06 -22.77
C LYS A 116 -16.92 17.57 -23.97
N ASP A 117 -17.14 18.87 -24.03
CA ASP A 117 -17.72 19.49 -25.22
C ASP A 117 -16.67 19.61 -26.35
N GLU A 118 -17.09 20.09 -27.51
CA GLU A 118 -16.21 20.23 -28.66
C GLU A 118 -15.03 21.18 -28.41
N GLN A 119 -15.19 22.15 -27.48
CA GLN A 119 -14.14 23.10 -27.12
C GLN A 119 -13.11 22.48 -26.18
N ASP A 120 -13.54 21.66 -25.22
CA ASP A 120 -12.66 20.88 -24.35
C ASP A 120 -11.77 19.93 -25.16
N LEU A 121 -12.35 19.26 -26.16
CA LEU A 121 -11.63 18.35 -27.05
C LEU A 121 -10.63 19.07 -27.96
N LYS A 122 -10.94 20.30 -28.40
CA LYS A 122 -10.01 21.15 -29.17
C LYS A 122 -8.85 21.63 -28.31
N THR A 123 -9.14 22.04 -27.08
CA THR A 123 -8.14 22.51 -26.11
C THR A 123 -7.17 21.39 -25.74
N ASP A 124 -7.67 20.18 -25.49
CA ASP A 124 -6.83 19.00 -25.23
C ASP A 124 -5.92 18.64 -26.41
N LYS A 125 -6.42 18.77 -27.65
CA LYS A 125 -5.61 18.54 -28.86
C LYS A 125 -4.47 19.56 -28.98
N LEU A 126 -4.77 20.84 -28.74
CA LEU A 126 -3.78 21.92 -28.73
C LEU A 126 -2.72 21.72 -27.64
N THR A 127 -3.14 21.41 -26.41
CA THR A 127 -2.21 21.14 -25.30
C THR A 127 -1.31 19.94 -25.60
N ARG A 128 -1.85 18.86 -26.19
CA ARG A 128 -1.03 17.71 -26.62
C ARG A 128 -0.03 18.07 -27.72
N GLN A 129 -0.40 18.93 -28.67
CA GLN A 129 0.52 19.41 -29.70
C GLN A 129 1.64 20.25 -29.09
N TYR A 130 1.32 21.16 -28.18
CA TYR A 130 2.30 22.00 -27.48
C TYR A 130 3.27 21.18 -26.61
N LEU A 131 2.78 20.17 -25.89
CA LEU A 131 3.66 19.28 -25.13
C LEU A 131 4.60 18.47 -26.03
N LYS A 132 4.14 18.08 -27.23
CA LYS A 132 5.00 17.40 -28.22
C LYS A 132 6.06 18.31 -28.82
N THR A 133 5.79 19.60 -28.99
CA THR A 133 6.79 20.56 -29.46
C THR A 133 7.85 20.80 -28.40
N LEU A 134 7.45 21.01 -27.14
CA LEU A 134 8.38 21.13 -26.01
C LEU A 134 9.26 19.88 -25.84
N GLN A 135 8.68 18.68 -25.96
CA GLN A 135 9.45 17.43 -25.89
C GLN A 135 10.44 17.24 -27.05
N ARG A 136 10.20 17.86 -28.22
CA ARG A 136 11.14 17.83 -29.34
C ARG A 136 12.27 18.83 -29.13
N GLU A 137 11.94 20.02 -28.64
CA GLU A 137 12.90 21.07 -28.31
C GLU A 137 13.87 20.62 -27.21
N CYS A 138 13.39 19.94 -26.17
CA CYS A 138 14.23 19.37 -25.12
C CYS A 138 15.09 18.16 -25.59
N LYS A 139 14.84 17.58 -26.76
CA LYS A 139 15.64 16.48 -27.34
C LYS A 139 16.67 16.95 -28.37
N SER A 140 16.66 18.23 -28.72
CA SER A 140 17.60 18.85 -29.67
C SER A 140 18.76 19.60 -28.99
N HIS A 141 18.85 19.51 -27.65
CA HIS A 141 20.00 19.91 -26.83
C HIS A 141 20.56 18.69 -26.11
#